data_AF-A0AAW2NPD8-F1
#
_entry.id   AF-A0AAW2NPD8-F1
#
_cell.length_a   1.000
_cell.length_b   1.000
_cell.length_c   1.000
_cell.angle_alpha   90.00
_cell.angle_beta   90.00
_cell.angle_gamma   90.00
#
_symmetry.space_group_name_H-M   'P 1'
#
loop_
_entity.id
_entity.type
_entity.pdbx_description
1 polymer ?
#
loop_
_entity_poly.entity_id
_entity_poly.type
_entity_poly.pdbx_seq_one_letter_code
_entity_poly.pdbx_strand_id
1 'polypeptide(L)'
;MPSNFPNSSLLLERIKETPTPIAACKQPYRHPAAAQVPDHVARYHTHAVAPSQCCSAVTQQISAPVSTVWSVVRRFDNPQAYKHFLKSCHVIVGNGDVGTLREVRVISGLPAG
;
A
#
# COMPACT_ATOMS: atom_id res chain seq x y z
N MET A 1 30.18 -11.52 10.87
CA MET A 1 29.07 -11.30 11.82
C MET A 1 27.78 -11.69 11.12
N PRO A 2 26.94 -12.59 11.68
CA PRO A 2 25.69 -12.95 11.04
C PRO A 2 24.70 -11.79 11.19
N SER A 3 24.25 -11.26 10.05
CA SER A 3 23.19 -10.25 9.96
C SER A 3 21.86 -10.86 10.40
N ASN A 4 21.44 -10.50 11.61
CA ASN A 4 20.18 -10.90 12.19
C ASN A 4 19.08 -9.99 11.62
N PHE A 5 18.45 -10.39 10.51
CA PHE A 5 17.28 -9.68 10.00
C PHE A 5 16.06 -10.08 10.83
N PRO A 6 15.37 -9.15 11.52
CA PRO A 6 14.16 -9.50 12.25
C PRO A 6 13.07 -9.93 11.27
N ASN A 7 12.39 -11.02 11.61
CA ASN A 7 11.26 -11.57 10.86
C ASN A 7 10.22 -10.47 10.57
N SER A 8 10.08 -10.09 9.30
CA SER A 8 9.09 -9.13 8.85
C SER A 8 7.71 -9.79 8.84
N SER A 9 6.93 -9.58 9.90
CA SER A 9 5.53 -10.00 9.96
C SER A 9 4.66 -9.04 9.15
N LEU A 10 4.04 -9.52 8.08
CA LEU A 10 3.01 -8.80 7.33
C LEU A 10 1.65 -9.21 7.88
N LEU A 11 0.91 -8.26 8.45
CA LEU A 11 -0.47 -8.49 8.87
C LEU A 11 -1.40 -8.00 7.75
N LEU A 12 -2.14 -8.94 7.15
CA LEU A 12 -3.12 -8.68 6.10
C LEU A 12 -4.51 -8.89 6.68
N GLU A 13 -5.37 -7.88 6.59
CA GLU A 13 -6.76 -7.99 7.04
C GLU A 13 -7.73 -7.68 5.90
N ARG A 14 -8.70 -8.58 5.68
CA ARG A 14 -9.76 -8.44 4.67
C ARG A 14 -11.05 -8.05 5.36
N ILE A 15 -11.59 -6.88 5.02
CA ILE A 15 -12.90 -6.43 5.48
C ILE A 15 -13.96 -7.30 4.77
N LYS A 16 -14.76 -8.07 5.52
CA LYS A 16 -15.86 -8.89 4.98
C LYS A 16 -17.16 -8.09 4.91
N GLU A 17 -17.96 -8.31 3.87
CA GLU A 17 -19.24 -7.66 3.64
C GLU A 17 -20.32 -8.11 4.65
N THR A 18 -21.17 -7.17 5.06
CA THR A 18 -22.49 -7.46 5.62
C THR A 18 -23.54 -6.88 4.66
N PRO A 19 -24.48 -7.65 4.10
CA PRO A 19 -25.42 -7.14 3.12
C PRO A 19 -26.49 -6.28 3.81
N THR A 20 -26.33 -4.96 3.75
CA THR A 20 -27.40 -4.00 4.08
C THR A 20 -27.41 -2.87 3.05
N PRO A 21 -28.57 -2.45 2.54
CA PRO A 21 -28.64 -1.45 1.49
C PRO A 21 -28.33 -0.07 2.09
N ILE A 22 -27.33 0.60 1.52
CA ILE A 22 -26.97 2.01 1.74
C ILE A 22 -26.59 2.33 3.19
N ALA A 23 -25.43 1.84 3.62
CA ALA A 23 -24.68 2.46 4.71
C ALA A 23 -23.24 2.66 4.25
N ALA A 24 -22.78 3.92 4.19
CA ALA A 24 -21.37 4.23 4.11
C ALA A 24 -20.68 3.55 5.30
N CYS A 25 -19.97 2.47 5.06
CA CYS A 25 -19.40 1.65 6.13
C CYS A 25 -18.25 2.43 6.79
N LYS A 26 -18.58 3.26 7.79
CA LYS A 26 -17.63 3.80 8.74
C LYS A 26 -17.42 2.75 9.82
N GLN A 27 -16.76 1.65 9.48
CA GLN A 27 -16.32 0.70 10.51
C GLN A 27 -14.95 1.14 11.05
N PRO A 28 -14.87 1.57 12.31
CA PRO A 28 -13.58 1.88 12.94
C PRO A 28 -12.78 0.59 13.05
N TYR A 29 -11.55 0.59 12.55
CA TYR A 29 -10.57 -0.46 12.74
C TYR A 29 -10.52 -0.87 14.21
N ARG A 30 -10.95 -2.09 14.53
CA ARG A 30 -10.81 -2.68 15.87
C ARG A 30 -10.22 -4.07 15.75
N HIS A 31 -8.90 -4.19 15.89
CA HIS A 31 -8.25 -5.46 16.20
C HIS A 31 -7.19 -5.35 17.31
N PRO A 32 -7.02 -6.38 18.17
CA PRO A 32 -6.48 -6.25 19.53
C PRO A 32 -4.96 -6.42 19.65
N ALA A 33 -4.24 -6.66 18.55
CA ALA A 33 -2.80 -6.99 18.56
C ALA A 33 -1.96 -6.24 17.50
N ALA A 34 -2.59 -5.41 16.67
CA ALA A 34 -1.87 -4.53 15.76
C ALA A 34 -1.40 -3.29 16.53
N ALA A 35 -0.16 -2.87 16.31
CA ALA A 35 0.28 -1.54 16.73
C ALA A 35 -0.80 -0.52 16.32
N GLN A 36 -1.35 0.21 17.28
CA GLN A 36 -2.44 1.13 17.01
C GLN A 36 -1.98 2.15 15.96
N VAL A 37 -2.47 2.01 14.73
CA VAL A 37 -2.23 2.97 13.66
C VAL A 37 -2.85 4.29 14.14
N PRO A 38 -2.07 5.37 14.30
CA PRO A 38 -2.62 6.62 14.80
C PRO A 38 -3.80 7.11 13.95
N ASP A 39 -4.79 7.77 14.56
CA ASP A 39 -6.00 8.23 13.86
C ASP A 39 -5.69 9.13 12.65
N HIS A 40 -4.63 9.95 12.76
CA HIS A 40 -4.18 10.81 11.67
C HIS A 40 -3.62 10.03 10.47
N VAL A 41 -3.24 8.76 10.65
CA VAL A 41 -2.83 7.84 9.58
C VAL A 41 -4.06 7.07 9.07
N ALA A 42 -4.93 6.62 9.96
CA ALA A 42 -6.13 5.84 9.62
C ALA A 42 -7.04 6.56 8.60
N ARG A 43 -7.13 7.90 8.69
CA ARG A 43 -7.87 8.73 7.71
C ARG A 43 -7.38 8.63 6.27
N TYR A 44 -6.12 8.26 6.03
CA TYR A 44 -5.58 8.05 4.66
C TYR A 44 -5.85 6.64 4.12
N HIS A 45 -6.33 5.72 4.95
CA HIS A 45 -6.63 4.34 4.60
C HIS A 45 -8.12 3.98 4.74
N THR A 46 -8.96 4.95 5.11
CA THR A 46 -10.41 4.78 5.19
C THR A 46 -11.05 5.13 3.85
N HIS A 47 -11.61 4.13 3.17
CA HIS A 47 -12.23 4.30 1.86
C HIS A 47 -13.71 3.90 1.86
N ALA A 48 -14.54 4.62 1.09
CA ALA A 48 -15.88 4.15 0.75
C ALA A 48 -15.77 3.00 -0.26
N VAL A 49 -16.48 1.90 0.00
CA VAL A 49 -16.41 0.68 -0.81
C VAL A 49 -17.81 0.37 -1.35
N ALA A 50 -17.94 0.23 -2.67
CA ALA A 50 -19.17 -0.19 -3.35
C ALA A 50 -19.34 -1.73 -3.32
N PRO A 51 -20.54 -2.28 -3.62
CA PRO A 51 -20.83 -3.73 -3.52
C PRO A 51 -19.97 -4.70 -4.36
N SER A 52 -19.12 -4.20 -5.27
CA SER A 52 -18.19 -5.00 -6.08
C SER A 52 -16.73 -4.59 -5.88
N GLN A 53 -16.47 -3.81 -4.84
CA GLN A 53 -15.13 -3.33 -4.47
C GLN A 53 -14.68 -4.00 -3.18
N CYS A 54 -13.38 -4.09 -2.98
CA CYS A 54 -12.80 -4.55 -1.73
C CYS A 54 -11.72 -3.57 -1.27
N CYS A 55 -11.51 -3.52 0.05
CA CYS A 55 -10.45 -2.72 0.67
C CYS A 55 -9.73 -3.59 1.70
N SER A 56 -8.40 -3.48 1.72
CA SER A 56 -7.54 -4.08 2.73
C SER A 56 -6.47 -3.07 3.15
N ALA A 57 -5.98 -3.22 4.38
CA ALA A 57 -4.87 -2.42 4.90
C ALA A 57 -3.76 -3.35 5.38
N VAL A 58 -2.52 -2.89 5.26
CA VAL A 58 -1.32 -3.63 5.66
C VAL A 58 -0.42 -2.71 6.45
N THR A 59 0.07 -3.21 7.58
CA THR A 59 1.09 -2.55 8.39
C THR A 59 2.36 -3.40 8.34
N GLN A 60 3.50 -2.78 8.06
CA GLN A 60 4.80 -3.41 8.09
C GLN A 60 5.75 -2.57 8.95
N GLN A 61 6.27 -3.16 10.02
CA GLN A 61 7.27 -2.52 10.85
C GLN A 61 8.65 -2.62 10.18
N ILE A 62 9.34 -1.48 10.06
CA ILE A 62 10.67 -1.40 9.47
C ILE A 62 11.62 -0.80 10.50
N SER A 63 12.72 -1.51 10.78
CA SER A 63 13.77 -1.04 11.69
C SER A 63 14.73 -0.09 10.98
N ALA A 64 14.25 1.11 10.63
CA ALA A 64 15.03 2.16 9.98
C ALA A 64 14.45 3.55 10.29
N PRO A 65 15.24 4.64 10.19
CA PRO A 65 14.73 6.00 10.31
C PRO A 65 13.63 6.30 9.27
N VAL A 66 12.64 7.11 9.66
CA VAL A 66 11.53 7.52 8.78
C VAL A 66 12.04 8.22 7.53
N SER A 67 13.07 9.06 7.63
CA SER A 67 13.69 9.73 6.48
C SER A 67 14.26 8.74 5.46
N THR A 68 14.86 7.65 5.92
CA THR A 68 15.40 6.58 5.07
C THR A 68 14.28 5.81 4.37
N VAL A 69 13.21 5.46 5.09
CA VAL A 69 12.06 4.77 4.47
C VAL A 69 11.37 5.71 3.47
N TRP A 70 11.15 6.96 3.87
CA TRP A 70 10.49 7.97 3.05
C TRP A 70 11.25 8.28 1.76
N SER A 71 12.59 8.34 1.81
CA SER A 71 13.42 8.59 0.62
C SER A 71 13.27 7.49 -0.45
N VAL A 72 12.89 6.27 -0.05
CA VAL A 72 12.60 5.16 -0.96
C VAL A 72 11.15 5.23 -1.45
N VAL A 73 10.17 5.25 -0.54
CA VAL A 73 8.75 5.10 -0.94
C VAL A 73 8.19 6.32 -1.69
N ARG A 74 8.80 7.51 -1.52
CA ARG A 74 8.39 8.74 -2.23
C ARG A 74 8.84 8.79 -3.70
N ARG A 75 9.68 7.85 -4.14
CA ARG A 75 10.18 7.81 -5.52
C ARG A 75 9.11 7.31 -6.48
N PHE A 76 8.29 8.24 -6.95
CA PHE A 76 7.21 7.97 -7.89
C PHE A 76 7.70 7.35 -9.21
N ASP A 77 8.88 7.77 -9.66
CA ASP A 77 9.58 7.37 -10.87
C ASP A 77 10.18 5.96 -10.82
N ASN A 78 10.58 5.49 -9.62
CA ASN A 78 11.29 4.21 -9.45
C ASN A 78 10.64 3.26 -8.43
N PRO A 79 9.40 2.79 -8.68
CA PRO A 79 8.74 1.81 -7.84
C PRO A 79 9.44 0.44 -7.80
N GLN A 80 10.31 0.12 -8.76
CA GLN A 80 11.06 -1.14 -8.82
C GLN A 80 12.00 -1.33 -7.63
N ALA A 81 12.40 -0.24 -6.96
CA ALA A 81 13.25 -0.30 -5.78
C ALA A 81 12.60 -1.00 -4.58
N TYR A 82 11.27 -1.08 -4.53
CA TYR A 82 10.55 -1.62 -3.37
C TYR A 82 9.31 -2.46 -3.72
N LYS A 83 8.94 -2.55 -5.00
CA LYS A 83 7.83 -3.40 -5.48
C LYS A 83 8.35 -4.49 -6.40
N HIS A 84 7.84 -5.71 -6.19
CA HIS A 84 8.15 -6.85 -7.04
C HIS A 84 7.29 -6.86 -8.32
N PHE A 85 7.71 -7.69 -9.28
CA PHE A 85 7.00 -7.93 -10.56
C PHE A 85 6.84 -6.70 -11.47
N LEU A 86 7.75 -5.74 -11.38
CA LEU A 86 7.81 -4.59 -12.28
C LEU A 86 8.96 -4.78 -13.28
N LYS A 87 8.64 -4.81 -14.58
CA LYS A 87 9.62 -4.87 -15.68
C LYS A 87 10.24 -3.51 -15.94
N SER A 88 9.42 -2.47 -16.00
CA SER A 88 9.87 -1.08 -16.15
C SER A 88 8.85 -0.08 -15.61
N CYS A 89 9.32 1.14 -15.36
CA CYS A 89 8.51 2.29 -14.98
C CYS A 89 9.12 3.53 -15.65
N HIS A 90 8.29 4.33 -16.30
CA HIS A 90 8.69 5.57 -16.95
C HIS A 90 7.68 6.67 -16.63
N VAL A 91 8.17 7.85 -16.24
CA VAL A 91 7.33 9.04 -16.18
C VAL A 91 7.05 9.49 -17.60
N ILE A 92 5.77 9.58 -17.96
CA ILE A 92 5.32 9.91 -19.31
C ILE A 92 4.75 11.34 -19.40
N VAL A 93 4.29 11.89 -18.28
CA VAL A 93 3.77 13.26 -18.17
C VAL A 93 4.13 13.83 -16.81
N GLY A 94 4.69 15.04 -16.77
CA GLY A 94 5.04 15.75 -15.54
C GLY A 94 6.43 15.45 -14.99
N ASN A 95 6.70 15.97 -13.78
CA ASN A 95 8.05 16.12 -13.24
C ASN A 95 8.26 15.33 -11.93
N GLY A 96 7.23 14.60 -11.47
CA GLY A 96 7.19 14.00 -10.14
C GLY A 96 6.28 14.72 -9.15
N ASP A 97 5.66 15.84 -9.54
CA ASP A 97 4.65 16.55 -8.75
C ASP A 97 3.27 15.89 -8.84
N VAL A 98 2.33 16.35 -8.02
CA VAL A 98 0.93 15.89 -8.04
C VAL A 98 0.34 16.09 -9.45
N GLY A 99 -0.23 15.03 -10.01
CA GLY A 99 -0.75 15.00 -11.39
C GLY A 99 0.19 14.37 -12.41
N THR A 100 1.44 14.08 -12.03
CA THR A 100 2.39 13.31 -12.87
C THR A 100 1.87 11.90 -13.16
N LEU A 101 2.03 11.44 -14.40
CA LEU A 101 1.66 10.09 -14.84
C LEU A 101 2.90 9.22 -15.06
N ARG A 102 2.81 7.95 -14.65
CA ARG A 102 3.82 6.93 -14.93
C ARG A 102 3.22 5.75 -15.68
N GLU A 103 3.90 5.29 -16.72
CA GLU A 103 3.66 4.01 -17.36
C GLU A 103 4.45 2.93 -16.61
N VAL A 104 3.78 1.86 -16.19
CA VAL A 104 4.42 0.72 -15.51
C VAL A 104 4.16 -0.55 -16.32
N ARG A 105 5.22 -1.24 -16.72
CA ARG A 105 5.13 -2.57 -17.32
C ARG A 105 5.35 -3.62 -16.25
N VAL A 106 4.40 -4.53 -16.10
CA VAL A 106 4.44 -5.59 -15.08
C VAL A 106 4.90 -6.93 -15.64
N ILE A 107 5.39 -7.80 -14.77
CA ILE A 107 5.69 -9.21 -15.05
C ILE A 107 4.55 -10.03 -14.46
N SER A 108 3.53 -10.31 -15.26
CA SER A 108 2.33 -11.05 -14.83
C SER A 108 2.36 -12.54 -15.19
N GLY A 109 3.34 -12.98 -15.99
CA GLY A 109 3.31 -14.31 -16.63
C GLY A 109 2.33 -14.41 -17.80
N LEU A 110 1.64 -13.31 -18.14
CA LEU A 110 0.79 -13.21 -19.33
C LEU A 110 1.52 -12.40 -20.42
N PRO A 111 1.29 -12.70 -21.71
CA PRO A 111 1.87 -11.92 -22.78
C PRO A 111 1.37 -10.47 -22.71
N ALA A 112 2.29 -9.52 -22.89
CA ALA A 112 1.94 -8.17 -23.27
C ALA A 112 1.55 -8.26 -24.75
N GLY A 113 0.27 -8.11 -25.06
CA GLY A 113 -0.23 -8.17 -26.44
C GLY A 113 0.43 -7.16 -27.37
#